data_AF-A0A920UPE8-F1
#
_entry.id   AF-A0A920UPE8-F1
#
_cell.length_a   1.000
_cell.length_b   1.000
_cell.length_c   1.000
_cell.angle_alpha   90.00
_cell.angle_beta   90.00
_cell.angle_gamma   90.00
#
_symmetry.space_group_name_H-M   'P 1'
#
loop_
_entity.id
_entity.type
_entity.pdbx_description
1 polymer ?
#
loop_
_entity_poly.entity_id
_entity_poly.type
_entity_poly.pdbx_seq_one_letter_code
_entity_poly.pdbx_strand_id
1 'polypeptide(L)'
;MVTAMRVQWGEEKTRNWLKGIISNEPKVYPKNTPTVAAAGAGEIDVGFVNHYYLHRFIAEEGEGFGARNHHLNSGDVGSLILVAGAGILDTSKNTGNAKKFLNFMLSPVAQQYFTGQTYEYPLVEGVKANPLLNPIDKINKPSIDMASLDDLAGTQKLLKEVGLLN
;
A
#
# COMPACT_ATOMS: atom_id res chain seq x y z
N MET A 1 -3.11 -2.81 -6.22
CA MET A 1 -2.23 -2.71 -7.40
C MET A 1 -2.85 -3.36 -8.64
N VAL A 2 -3.10 -4.67 -8.67
CA VAL A 2 -3.59 -5.36 -9.90
C VAL A 2 -4.93 -4.80 -10.40
N THR A 3 -5.88 -4.48 -9.54
CA THR A 3 -7.13 -3.81 -9.95
C THR A 3 -6.86 -2.48 -10.66
N ALA A 4 -5.95 -1.66 -10.13
CA ALA A 4 -5.56 -0.38 -10.76
C ALA A 4 -4.85 -0.59 -12.09
N MET A 5 -4.01 -1.63 -12.22
CA MET A 5 -3.44 -2.04 -13.50
C MET A 5 -4.55 -2.38 -14.50
N ARG A 6 -5.56 -3.16 -14.12
CA ARG A 6 -6.69 -3.49 -15.01
C ARG A 6 -7.45 -2.24 -15.48
N VAL A 7 -7.71 -1.31 -14.57
CA VAL A 7 -8.41 -0.05 -14.89
C VAL A 7 -7.58 0.83 -15.83
N GLN A 8 -6.29 1.01 -15.56
CA GLN A 8 -5.46 1.96 -16.32
C GLN A 8 -4.86 1.37 -17.59
N TRP A 9 -4.53 0.08 -17.59
CA TRP A 9 -3.85 -0.59 -18.70
C TRP A 9 -4.75 -1.50 -19.53
N GLY A 10 -5.94 -1.84 -19.01
CA GLY A 10 -6.80 -2.86 -19.58
C GLY A 10 -6.36 -4.28 -19.19
N GLU A 11 -7.25 -5.24 -19.46
CA GLU A 11 -7.08 -6.61 -19.01
C GLU A 11 -5.92 -7.33 -19.70
N GLU A 12 -5.77 -7.19 -21.02
CA GLU A 12 -4.74 -7.88 -21.80
C GLU A 12 -3.33 -7.45 -21.37
N LYS A 13 -3.08 -6.15 -21.28
CA LYS A 13 -1.77 -5.63 -20.86
C LYS A 13 -1.46 -6.03 -19.42
N THR A 14 -2.45 -6.03 -18.53
CA THR A 14 -2.27 -6.50 -17.14
C THR A 14 -1.97 -7.99 -17.10
N ARG A 15 -2.65 -8.81 -17.90
CA ARG A 15 -2.39 -10.25 -18.02
C ARG A 15 -0.96 -10.54 -18.49
N ASN A 16 -0.50 -9.80 -19.50
CA ASN A 16 0.87 -9.95 -20.01
C ASN A 16 1.91 -9.55 -18.96
N TRP A 17 1.65 -8.46 -18.21
CA TRP A 17 2.50 -8.07 -17.09
C TRP A 17 2.57 -9.16 -16.01
N LEU A 18 1.42 -9.72 -15.59
CA LEU A 18 1.36 -10.80 -14.60
C LEU A 18 2.12 -12.05 -15.06
N LYS A 19 1.97 -12.46 -16.33
CA LYS A 19 2.74 -13.56 -16.92
C LYS A 19 4.24 -13.29 -16.90
N GLY A 20 4.66 -12.05 -17.18
CA GLY A 20 6.05 -11.62 -17.06
C GLY A 20 6.59 -11.72 -15.64
N ILE A 21 5.79 -11.37 -14.63
CA ILE A 21 6.17 -11.57 -13.23
C ILE A 21 6.32 -13.07 -12.92
N ILE A 22 5.38 -13.91 -13.36
CA ILE A 22 5.44 -15.37 -13.14
C ILE A 22 6.67 -15.98 -13.81
N SER A 23 7.05 -15.53 -15.01
CA SER A 23 8.24 -16.04 -15.71
C SER A 23 9.57 -15.71 -15.02
N ASN A 24 9.58 -14.78 -14.07
CA ASN A 24 10.73 -14.54 -13.21
C ASN A 24 10.82 -15.53 -12.02
N GLU A 25 9.92 -16.52 -11.96
CA GLU A 25 9.86 -17.55 -10.91
C GLU A 25 9.95 -16.95 -9.49
N PRO A 26 9.09 -15.97 -9.15
CA PRO A 26 9.24 -15.20 -7.93
C PRO A 26 9.03 -16.08 -6.69
N LYS A 27 9.84 -15.86 -5.66
CA LYS A 27 9.58 -16.45 -4.36
C LYS A 27 8.33 -15.84 -3.73
N VAL A 28 7.38 -16.70 -3.34
CA VAL A 28 6.11 -16.28 -2.74
C VAL A 28 6.22 -16.26 -1.22
N TYR A 29 5.85 -15.13 -0.63
CA TYR A 29 5.76 -14.96 0.82
C TYR A 29 4.31 -14.71 1.24
N PRO A 30 3.90 -15.17 2.43
CA PRO A 30 2.51 -15.08 2.87
C PRO A 30 2.07 -13.65 3.25
N LYS A 31 3.02 -12.75 3.55
CA LYS A 31 2.78 -11.38 4.04
C LYS A 31 3.92 -10.45 3.59
N ASN A 32 3.72 -9.14 3.73
CA ASN A 32 4.74 -8.13 3.40
C ASN A 32 5.99 -8.21 4.29
N THR A 33 5.84 -8.40 5.62
CA THR A 33 6.97 -8.44 6.56
C THR A 33 8.05 -9.47 6.17
N PRO A 34 7.74 -10.75 5.90
CA PRO A 34 8.76 -11.71 5.46
C PRO A 34 9.35 -11.36 4.09
N THR A 35 8.59 -10.73 3.18
CA THR A 35 9.15 -10.22 1.92
C THR A 35 10.22 -9.16 2.16
N VAL A 36 9.99 -8.22 3.08
CA VAL A 36 10.96 -7.18 3.42
C VAL A 36 12.19 -7.77 4.10
N ALA A 37 12.00 -8.70 5.04
CA ALA A 37 13.11 -9.40 5.71
C ALA A 37 13.98 -10.17 4.70
N ALA A 38 13.36 -10.88 3.75
CA ALA A 38 14.07 -11.59 2.70
C ALA A 38 14.87 -10.65 1.79
N ALA A 39 14.31 -9.51 1.41
CA ALA A 39 15.05 -8.49 0.65
C ALA A 39 16.23 -7.92 1.47
N GLY A 40 16.02 -7.63 2.75
CA GLY A 40 17.08 -7.16 3.65
C GLY A 40 18.21 -8.17 3.87
N ALA A 41 17.89 -9.47 3.80
CA ALA A 41 18.85 -10.57 3.90
C ALA A 41 19.54 -10.91 2.56
N GLY A 42 19.17 -10.26 1.45
CA GLY A 42 19.69 -10.57 0.12
C GLY A 42 19.16 -11.88 -0.48
N GLU A 43 18.06 -12.42 0.05
CA GLU A 43 17.41 -13.63 -0.47
C GLU A 43 16.63 -13.36 -1.76
N ILE A 44 16.11 -12.14 -1.91
CA ILE A 44 15.46 -11.63 -3.12
C ILE A 44 15.96 -10.23 -3.42
N ASP A 45 16.04 -9.86 -4.70
CA ASP A 45 16.48 -8.51 -5.09
C ASP A 45 15.40 -7.44 -4.87
N VAL A 46 14.12 -7.82 -5.05
CA VAL A 46 12.98 -6.90 -4.97
C VAL A 46 11.71 -7.63 -4.53
N GLY A 47 10.84 -6.92 -3.81
CA GLY A 47 9.51 -7.40 -3.44
C GLY A 47 8.46 -6.28 -3.50
N PHE A 48 7.24 -6.63 -3.89
CA PHE A 48 6.11 -5.70 -3.89
C PHE A 48 5.48 -5.63 -2.50
N VAL A 49 5.62 -4.48 -1.82
CA VAL A 49 5.11 -4.28 -0.47
C VAL A 49 4.52 -2.88 -0.28
N ASN A 50 3.77 -2.68 0.81
CA ASN A 50 3.45 -1.34 1.28
C ASN A 50 4.68 -0.71 1.96
N HIS A 51 4.90 0.59 1.73
CA HIS A 51 6.11 1.33 2.14
C HIS A 51 6.41 1.23 3.64
N TYR A 52 5.37 1.26 4.48
CA TYR A 52 5.51 1.32 5.93
C TYR A 52 6.13 0.07 6.55
N TYR A 53 6.10 -1.09 5.87
CA TYR A 53 6.74 -2.29 6.41
C TYR A 53 8.25 -2.10 6.52
N LEU A 54 8.89 -1.55 5.48
CA LEU A 54 10.32 -1.30 5.49
C LEU A 54 10.73 -0.24 6.53
N HIS A 55 9.92 0.81 6.70
CA HIS A 55 10.21 1.81 7.74
C HIS A 55 10.19 1.24 9.16
N ARG A 56 9.39 0.20 9.43
CA ARG A 56 9.43 -0.52 10.71
C ARG A 56 10.79 -1.21 10.92
N PHE A 57 11.34 -1.86 9.89
CA PHE A 57 12.68 -2.45 9.95
C PHE A 57 13.76 -1.38 10.16
N ILE A 58 13.72 -0.27 9.42
CA ILE A 58 14.67 0.84 9.61
C ILE A 58 14.61 1.40 11.04
N ALA A 59 13.41 1.49 11.63
CA ALA A 59 13.26 1.98 12.99
C ALA A 59 13.74 1.00 14.07
N GLU A 60 13.62 -0.31 13.82
CA GLU A 60 14.03 -1.36 14.76
C GLU A 60 15.53 -1.68 14.66
N GLU A 61 16.07 -1.77 13.44
CA GLU A 61 17.42 -2.23 13.15
C GLU A 61 18.38 -1.11 12.74
N GLY A 62 17.85 0.09 12.45
CA GLY A 62 18.61 1.25 12.01
C GLY A 62 18.95 1.24 10.52
N GLU A 63 19.76 2.22 10.11
CA GLU A 63 20.21 2.38 8.72
C GLU A 63 21.06 1.21 8.18
N GLY A 64 21.51 0.31 9.05
CA GLY A 64 22.25 -0.89 8.66
C GLY A 64 21.39 -1.96 7.97
N PHE A 65 20.05 -1.87 8.02
CA PHE A 65 19.17 -2.81 7.36
C PHE A 65 19.41 -2.86 5.84
N GLY A 66 19.44 -4.04 5.25
CA GLY A 66 19.97 -4.27 3.89
C GLY A 66 19.09 -3.81 2.71
N ALA A 67 17.84 -3.39 2.95
CA ALA A 67 16.91 -3.01 1.88
C ALA A 67 16.45 -1.54 1.98
N ARG A 68 15.98 -0.97 0.85
CA ARG A 68 15.39 0.37 0.78
C ARG A 68 14.11 0.40 -0.05
N ASN A 69 13.18 1.28 0.32
CA ASN A 69 12.00 1.57 -0.50
C ASN A 69 12.44 2.25 -1.80
N HIS A 70 11.99 1.72 -2.94
CA HIS A 70 12.12 2.36 -4.23
C HIS A 70 10.77 2.95 -4.65
N HIS A 71 10.70 4.28 -4.72
CA HIS A 71 9.49 5.00 -5.16
C HIS A 71 9.57 5.22 -6.67
N LEU A 72 8.66 4.60 -7.42
CA LEU A 72 8.59 4.78 -8.87
C LEU A 72 8.19 6.21 -9.20
N ASN A 73 8.83 6.81 -10.20
CA ASN A 73 8.59 8.19 -10.61
C ASN A 73 7.91 8.32 -11.98
N SER A 74 7.38 7.21 -12.52
CA SER A 74 6.71 7.16 -13.82
C SER A 74 5.28 7.71 -13.79
N GLY A 75 4.69 7.93 -12.61
CA GLY A 75 3.29 8.34 -12.50
C GLY A 75 2.30 7.22 -12.84
N ASP A 76 2.77 5.97 -12.89
CA ASP A 76 1.94 4.80 -13.19
C ASP A 76 1.37 4.13 -11.94
N VAL A 77 0.59 3.07 -12.17
CA VAL A 77 -0.09 2.24 -11.16
C VAL A 77 0.82 1.65 -10.08
N GLY A 78 2.14 1.61 -10.28
CA GLY A 78 3.09 1.14 -9.26
C GLY A 78 3.32 2.17 -8.15
N SER A 79 3.00 3.45 -8.37
CA SER A 79 3.01 4.51 -7.34
C SER A 79 1.60 4.83 -6.80
N LEU A 80 0.69 3.87 -6.87
CA LEU A 80 -0.65 4.01 -6.32
C LEU A 80 -0.61 4.19 -4.79
N ILE A 81 -1.24 5.26 -4.31
CA ILE A 81 -1.48 5.48 -2.88
C ILE A 81 -2.85 4.93 -2.53
N LEU A 82 -2.91 4.02 -1.55
CA LEU A 82 -4.16 3.53 -0.97
C LEU A 82 -4.43 4.24 0.36
N VAL A 83 -5.72 4.45 0.66
CA VAL A 83 -6.16 5.15 1.88
C VAL A 83 -6.81 4.15 2.84
N ALA A 84 -6.47 4.24 4.13
CA ALA A 84 -7.21 3.58 5.18
C ALA A 84 -8.49 4.36 5.48
N GLY A 85 -9.64 3.80 5.13
CA GLY A 85 -10.97 4.41 5.35
C GLY A 85 -11.68 3.86 6.57
N ALA A 86 -12.58 4.66 7.15
CA ALA A 86 -13.50 4.24 8.19
C ALA A 86 -14.90 4.84 7.97
N GLY A 87 -15.94 4.10 8.32
CA GLY A 87 -17.33 4.51 8.14
C GLY A 87 -18.22 4.07 9.30
N ILE A 88 -19.34 4.76 9.49
CA ILE A 88 -20.36 4.40 10.49
C ILE A 88 -21.45 3.61 9.76
N LEU A 89 -21.75 2.40 10.25
CA LEU A 89 -22.87 1.62 9.74
C LEU A 89 -24.19 2.36 10.00
N ASP A 90 -25.08 2.36 9.01
CA ASP A 90 -26.44 2.90 9.09
C ASP A 90 -27.28 2.25 10.20
N THR A 91 -26.99 0.99 10.52
CA THR A 91 -27.60 0.19 11.60
C THR A 91 -27.00 0.44 12.98
N SER A 92 -26.01 1.34 13.12
CA SER A 92 -25.36 1.58 14.40
C SER A 92 -26.32 2.17 15.43
N LYS A 93 -26.43 1.52 16.60
CA LYS A 93 -27.21 2.03 17.73
C LYS A 93 -26.44 3.06 18.57
N ASN A 94 -25.14 3.24 18.30
CA ASN A 94 -24.26 4.15 19.04
C ASN A 94 -23.54 5.13 18.09
N THR A 95 -24.33 5.80 17.25
CA THR A 95 -23.82 6.77 16.26
C THR A 95 -23.07 7.94 16.90
N GLY A 96 -23.50 8.37 18.09
CA GLY A 96 -22.85 9.46 18.83
C GLY A 96 -21.39 9.16 19.16
N ASN A 97 -21.10 8.00 19.76
CA ASN A 97 -19.72 7.63 20.05
C ASN A 97 -18.94 7.25 18.79
N ALA A 98 -19.59 6.65 17.78
CA ALA A 98 -18.92 6.36 16.51
C ALA A 98 -18.43 7.64 15.82
N LYS A 99 -19.22 8.73 15.80
CA LYS A 99 -18.78 10.03 15.29
C LYS A 99 -17.61 10.60 16.10
N LYS A 100 -17.67 10.52 17.43
CA LYS A 100 -16.55 10.96 18.29
C LYS A 100 -15.28 10.17 18.02
N PHE A 101 -15.39 8.86 17.78
CA PHE A 101 -14.26 8.01 17.41
C PHE A 101 -13.64 8.43 16.08
N LEU A 102 -14.44 8.62 15.02
CA LEU A 102 -13.92 9.09 13.73
C LEU A 102 -13.25 10.48 13.85
N ASN A 103 -13.87 11.40 14.60
CA ASN A 103 -13.26 12.71 14.86
C ASN A 103 -11.95 12.59 15.63
N PHE A 104 -11.84 11.66 16.59
CA PHE A 104 -10.59 11.38 17.28
C PHE A 104 -9.53 10.83 16.33
N MET A 105 -9.87 9.90 15.44
CA MET A 105 -8.95 9.33 14.45
C MET A 105 -8.40 10.39 13.48
N LEU A 106 -9.19 11.45 13.22
CA LEU A 106 -8.80 12.63 12.43
C LEU A 106 -8.19 13.76 13.27
N SER A 107 -7.99 13.57 14.58
CA SER A 107 -7.35 14.59 15.42
C SER A 107 -5.84 14.64 15.16
N PRO A 108 -5.18 15.79 15.41
CA PRO A 108 -3.72 15.88 15.33
C PRO A 108 -3.00 14.85 16.20
N VAL A 109 -3.56 14.50 17.37
CA VAL A 109 -2.96 13.50 18.27
C VAL A 109 -2.95 12.10 17.65
N ALA A 110 -4.08 11.66 17.11
CA ALA A 110 -4.16 10.35 16.47
C ALA A 110 -3.35 10.29 15.17
N GLN A 111 -3.38 11.35 14.36
CA GLN A 111 -2.62 11.44 13.12
C GLN A 111 -1.09 11.49 13.39
N GLN A 112 -0.66 12.16 14.46
CA GLN A 112 0.73 12.14 14.90
C GLN A 112 1.15 10.73 15.35
N TYR A 113 0.26 9.98 16.00
CA TYR A 113 0.49 8.58 16.33
C TYR A 113 0.65 7.71 15.07
N PHE A 114 -0.24 7.81 14.08
CA PHE A 114 -0.14 7.00 12.86
C PHE A 114 1.17 7.25 12.11
N THR A 115 1.53 8.51 11.88
CA THR A 115 2.79 8.78 11.19
C THR A 115 4.01 8.38 12.02
N GLY A 116 3.98 8.60 13.34
CA GLY A 116 5.10 8.27 14.22
C GLY A 116 5.31 6.77 14.47
N GLN A 117 4.22 6.00 14.57
CA GLN A 117 4.25 4.60 15.03
C GLN A 117 3.93 3.59 13.93
N THR A 118 3.07 3.96 12.97
CA THR A 118 2.69 3.07 11.87
C THR A 118 3.34 3.45 10.55
N TYR A 119 4.05 4.59 10.49
CA TYR A 119 4.71 5.13 9.29
C TYR A 119 3.72 5.37 8.14
N GLU A 120 2.48 5.74 8.49
CA GLU A 120 1.48 6.14 7.51
C GLU A 120 1.51 7.66 7.29
N TYR A 121 1.04 8.08 6.12
CA TYR A 121 0.95 9.49 5.78
C TYR A 121 -0.18 10.14 6.59
N PRO A 122 0.08 11.22 7.34
CA PRO A 122 -0.99 11.96 7.99
C PRO A 122 -1.80 12.72 6.94
N LEU A 123 -3.11 12.80 7.13
CA LEU A 123 -4.02 13.47 6.18
C LEU A 123 -4.51 14.85 6.65
N VAL A 124 -4.25 15.20 7.91
CA VAL A 124 -4.71 16.46 8.49
C VAL A 124 -3.59 17.49 8.57
N GLU A 125 -3.96 18.75 8.36
CA GLU A 125 -3.04 19.87 8.43
C GLU A 125 -2.40 20.02 9.82
N GLY A 126 -1.17 20.55 9.86
CA GLY A 126 -0.45 20.81 11.11
C GLY A 126 0.23 19.59 11.73
N VAL A 127 0.05 18.38 11.18
CA VAL A 127 0.75 17.17 11.65
C VAL A 127 2.03 16.97 10.84
N LYS A 128 3.16 16.81 11.55
CA LYS A 128 4.45 16.54 10.91
C LYS A 128 4.56 15.04 10.59
N ALA A 129 4.72 14.74 9.31
CA ALA A 129 5.03 13.39 8.87
C ALA A 129 6.36 12.90 9.45
N ASN A 130 6.47 11.59 9.67
CA ASN A 130 7.72 10.97 10.10
C ASN A 130 8.85 11.25 9.07
N PRO A 131 10.09 11.56 9.52
CA PRO A 131 11.20 11.86 8.62
C PRO A 131 11.56 10.75 7.61
N LEU A 132 11.20 9.50 7.90
CA LEU A 132 11.38 8.38 6.96
C LEU A 132 10.43 8.44 5.75
N LEU A 133 9.37 9.24 5.82
CA LEU A 133 8.39 9.37 4.75
C LEU A 133 8.83 10.44 3.74
N ASN A 134 8.76 10.09 2.46
CA ASN A 134 8.87 11.08 1.40
C ASN A 134 7.70 12.07 1.48
N PRO A 135 7.89 13.37 1.22
CA PRO A 135 6.76 14.30 1.14
C PRO A 135 5.69 13.78 0.17
N ILE A 136 4.44 13.73 0.62
CA ILE A 136 3.35 13.09 -0.13
C ILE A 136 3.08 13.78 -1.47
N ASP A 137 3.30 15.10 -1.53
CA ASP A 137 3.21 15.94 -2.72
C ASP A 137 4.31 15.66 -3.76
N LYS A 138 5.40 15.02 -3.35
CA LYS A 138 6.48 14.57 -4.25
C LYS A 138 6.24 13.17 -4.81
N ILE A 139 5.20 12.46 -4.36
CA ILE A 139 4.87 11.14 -4.92
C ILE A 139 4.14 11.34 -6.24
N ASN A 140 4.79 10.99 -7.34
CA ASN A 140 4.18 10.96 -8.66
C ASN A 140 3.19 9.79 -8.75
N LYS A 141 1.94 10.03 -8.34
CA LYS A 141 0.86 9.05 -8.28
C LYS A 141 0.04 9.01 -9.57
N PRO A 142 -0.56 7.86 -9.93
CA PRO A 142 -1.44 7.78 -11.08
C PRO A 142 -2.69 8.64 -10.90
N SER A 143 -3.22 9.16 -12.01
CA SER A 143 -4.54 9.80 -12.05
C SER A 143 -5.61 8.73 -12.21
N ILE A 144 -5.98 8.08 -11.11
CA ILE A 144 -7.04 7.06 -11.07
C ILE A 144 -8.11 7.45 -10.05
N ASP A 145 -9.38 7.24 -10.42
CA ASP A 145 -10.48 7.38 -9.48
C ASP A 145 -10.50 6.16 -8.55
N MET A 146 -10.43 6.39 -7.25
CA MET A 146 -10.47 5.31 -6.26
C MET A 146 -11.79 4.53 -6.31
N ALA A 147 -12.89 5.17 -6.72
CA ALA A 147 -14.18 4.51 -6.87
C ALA A 147 -14.18 3.49 -8.03
N SER A 148 -13.30 3.65 -9.03
CA SER A 148 -13.16 2.71 -10.15
C SER A 148 -12.42 1.42 -9.79
N LEU A 149 -11.92 1.30 -8.55
CA LEU A 149 -11.22 0.11 -8.05
C LEU A 149 -12.17 -0.94 -7.45
N ASP A 150 -13.40 -1.01 -7.95
CA ASP A 150 -14.51 -1.78 -7.38
C ASP A 150 -14.60 -3.24 -7.88
N ASP A 151 -14.12 -3.52 -9.09
CA ASP A 151 -14.17 -4.86 -9.70
C ASP A 151 -13.07 -5.81 -9.14
N LEU A 152 -13.27 -6.22 -7.89
CA LEU A 152 -12.45 -7.24 -7.24
C LEU A 152 -12.68 -8.62 -7.84
N ALA A 153 -13.90 -8.94 -8.25
CA ALA A 153 -14.26 -10.25 -8.81
C ALA A 153 -13.54 -10.51 -10.14
N GLY A 154 -13.53 -9.54 -11.06
CA GLY A 154 -12.78 -9.64 -12.30
C GLY A 154 -11.27 -9.70 -12.06
N THR A 155 -10.78 -9.04 -11.01
CA THR A 155 -9.35 -9.10 -10.64
C THR A 155 -8.98 -10.49 -10.15
N GLN A 156 -9.80 -11.09 -9.28
CA GLN A 156 -9.62 -12.47 -8.81
C GLN A 156 -9.73 -13.47 -9.94
N LYS A 157 -10.68 -13.28 -10.87
CA LYS A 157 -10.81 -14.12 -12.08
C LYS A 157 -9.53 -14.10 -12.90
N LEU A 158 -9.00 -12.92 -13.21
CA LEU A 158 -7.73 -12.78 -13.92
C LEU A 158 -6.58 -13.49 -13.19
N LEU A 159 -6.47 -13.32 -11.87
CA LEU A 159 -5.42 -13.97 -11.06
C LEU A 159 -5.53 -15.50 -11.08
N LYS A 160 -6.75 -16.06 -11.06
CA LYS A 160 -6.99 -17.50 -11.20
C LYS A 160 -6.62 -18.01 -12.59
N GLU A 161 -7.01 -17.29 -13.64
CA GLU A 161 -6.70 -17.66 -15.02
C GLU A 161 -5.19 -17.69 -15.32
N VAL A 162 -4.39 -16.86 -14.64
CA VAL A 162 -2.93 -16.89 -14.76
C VAL A 162 -2.25 -17.77 -13.70
N GLY A 163 -3.01 -18.45 -12.83
CA GLY A 163 -2.48 -19.39 -11.83
C GLY A 163 -1.85 -18.77 -10.58
N LEU A 164 -2.14 -17.49 -10.28
CA LEU A 164 -1.64 -16.80 -9.09
C LEU A 164 -2.56 -16.92 -7.87
N LEU A 165 -3.80 -17.34 -8.08
CA LEU A 165 -4.81 -17.55 -7.03
C LEU A 165 -5.50 -18.89 -7.28
N ASN A 166 -5.72 -19.66 -6.20
CA ASN A 166 -6.50 -20.89 -6.24
C ASN A 166 -7.98 -20.60 -5.94
#